data_AF-A0A497PXB2-F1
#
_entry.id   AF-A0A497PXB2-F1
#
_cell.length_a   1.000
_cell.length_b   1.000
_cell.length_c   1.000
_cell.angle_alpha   90.00
_cell.angle_beta   90.00
_cell.angle_gamma   90.00
#
_symmetry.space_group_name_H-M   'P 1'
#
loop_
_entity.id
_entity.type
_entity.pdbx_description
1 polymer ?
#
loop_
_entity_poly.entity_id
_entity_poly.type
_entity_poly.pdbx_seq_one_letter_code
_entity_poly.pdbx_strand_id
1 'polypeptide(L)' 'MVEPVTIDKDHRLSYAMDLLEKKRVDRLIVTENDEVVGILTYADIADRLG' A
#
# COMPACT_ATOMS: atom_id res chain seq x y z
N MET A 1 -18.81 -6.65 4.73
CA MET A 1 -17.34 -6.80 4.85
C MET A 1 -16.72 -6.01 3.73
N VAL A 2 -15.73 -5.17 4.01
CA VAL A 2 -14.99 -4.43 2.98
C VAL A 2 -13.71 -5.23 2.72
N GLU A 3 -13.45 -5.55 1.45
CA GLU A 3 -12.22 -6.23 1.06
C GLU A 3 -11.04 -5.25 1.20
N PRO A 4 -9.98 -5.60 1.96
CA PRO A 4 -8.81 -4.75 2.05
C PRO A 4 -8.11 -4.66 0.70
N VAL A 5 -7.58 -3.48 0.37
CA VAL A 5 -6.73 -3.32 -0.81
C VAL A 5 -5.33 -3.79 -0.43
N THR A 6 -4.83 -4.77 -1.18
CA THR A 6 -3.51 -5.38 -0.97
C THR A 6 -2.53 -4.97 -2.06
N ILE A 7 -1.23 -5.05 -1.76
CA ILE A 7 -0.15 -4.82 -2.71
C ILE A 7 1.02 -5.75 -2.38
N ASP A 8 1.63 -6.34 -3.40
CA ASP A 8 2.87 -7.10 -3.21
C ASP A 8 4.05 -6.17 -2.91
N LYS A 9 4.91 -6.54 -1.95
CA LYS A 9 6.05 -5.74 -1.50
C LYS A 9 7.05 -5.35 -2.59
N ASP A 10 7.10 -6.10 -3.69
CA ASP A 10 8.05 -5.88 -4.79
C ASP A 10 7.51 -4.89 -5.83
N HIS A 11 6.30 -4.38 -5.65
CA HIS A 11 5.79 -3.27 -6.46
C HIS A 11 6.52 -1.96 -6.18
N ARG A 12 6.60 -1.13 -7.21
CA ARG A 12 7.14 0.23 -7.10
C ARG A 12 6.25 1.10 -6.21
N LEU A 13 6.89 1.99 -5.44
CA LEU A 13 6.20 2.95 -4.59
C LEU A 13 5.24 3.86 -5.36
N SER A 14 5.58 4.25 -6.59
CA SER A 14 4.68 5.02 -7.47
C SER A 14 3.38 4.28 -7.76
N TYR A 15 3.44 2.95 -7.93
CA TYR A 15 2.25 2.14 -8.15
C TYR A 15 1.40 2.04 -6.87
N ALA A 16 2.04 1.96 -5.69
CA ALA A 16 1.34 2.00 -4.41
C ALA A 16 0.57 3.33 -4.23
N MET A 17 1.20 4.47 -4.55
CA MET A 17 0.55 5.79 -4.49
C MET A 17 -0.65 5.87 -5.44
N ASP A 18 -0.47 5.44 -6.69
CA ASP A 18 -1.55 5.33 -7.67
C ASP A 18 -2.73 4.48 -7.14
N LEU A 19 -2.43 3.38 -6.46
CA LEU A 19 -3.45 2.45 -5.95
C LEU A 19 -4.23 3.05 -4.79
N LEU A 20 -3.56 3.72 -3.85
CA LEU A 20 -4.18 4.49 -2.77
C LEU A 20 -5.18 5.52 -3.33
N GLU A 21 -4.76 6.31 -4.33
CA GLU A 21 -5.58 7.35 -4.95
C GLU A 21 -6.77 6.75 -5.74
N LYS A 22 -6.50 5.77 -6.62
CA LYS A 22 -7.54 5.13 -7.46
C LYS A 22 -8.60 4.42 -6.63
N LYS A 23 -8.20 3.82 -5.50
CA LYS A 23 -9.12 3.11 -4.61
C LYS A 23 -9.72 4.01 -3.52
N ARG A 24 -9.24 5.25 -3.39
CA ARG A 24 -9.63 6.21 -2.35
C ARG A 24 -9.47 5.63 -0.95
N VAL A 25 -8.31 5.00 -0.71
CA VAL A 25 -7.93 4.42 0.58
C VAL A 25 -6.60 5.01 1.02
N ASP A 26 -6.43 5.18 2.33
CA ASP A 26 -5.21 5.79 2.89
C ASP A 26 -4.14 4.75 3.29
N ARG A 27 -4.47 3.46 3.15
CA ARG A 27 -3.63 2.33 3.57
C ARG A 27 -3.75 1.15 2.62
N LEU A 28 -2.64 0.46 2.42
CA LEU A 28 -2.55 -0.82 1.72
C LEU A 28 -2.03 -1.88 2.67
N ILE A 29 -2.56 -3.10 2.55
CA ILE A 29 -1.95 -4.28 3.19
C ILE A 29 -0.84 -4.78 2.28
N VAL A 30 0.37 -4.89 2.82
CA VAL A 30 1.53 -5.37 2.06
C VAL A 30 1.64 -6.87 2.22
N THR A 31 1.77 -7.57 1.09
CA THR A 31 1.91 -9.02 1.04
C THR A 31 3.25 -9.45 0.41
N GLU A 32 3.73 -10.63 0.78
CA GLU A 32 4.84 -11.34 0.15
C GLU A 32 4.47 -12.81 0.08
N ASN A 33 4.48 -13.43 -1.11
CA ASN A 33 4.11 -14.84 -1.29
C ASN A 33 2.77 -15.22 -0.61
N ASP A 34 1.75 -14.39 -0.80
CA ASP A 34 0.41 -14.53 -0.20
C ASP A 34 0.33 -14.38 1.33
N GLU A 35 1.44 -14.06 2.00
CA GLU A 35 1.47 -13.75 3.43
C GLU A 35 1.44 -12.24 3.68
N VAL A 36 0.74 -11.81 4.74
CA VAL A 36 0.71 -10.41 5.16
C VAL A 36 1.98 -10.08 5.92
N VAL A 37 2.77 -9.14 5.38
CA VAL A 37 4.06 -8.73 5.97
C VAL A 37 4.03 -7.33 6.56
N GLY A 38 3.01 -6.53 6.26
CA GLY A 38 2.91 -5.20 6.84
C GLY A 38 1.77 -4.34 6.29
N ILE A 39 1.88 -3.04 6.58
CA ILE A 39 0.94 -2.01 6.16
C ILE A 39 1.77 -0.85 5.59
N LEU A 40 1.29 -0.27 4.49
CA LEU A 40 1.84 0.95 3.91
C LEU A 40 0.76 2.02 3.95
N THR A 41 1.06 3.17 4.56
CA THR A 41 0.15 4.32 4.58
C THR A 41 0.70 5.48 3.76
N TYR A 42 -0.17 6.37 3.30
CA TYR A 42 0.26 7.59 2.61
C TYR A 42 1.22 8.44 3.46
N ALA A 43 1.00 8.48 4.79
CA ALA A 43 1.88 9.20 5.72
C ALA A 43 3.30 8.62 5.75
N ASP A 44 3.45 7.28 5.78
CA ASP A 44 4.77 6.62 5.74
C ASP A 44 5.56 6.99 4.47
N ILE A 45 4.85 7.18 3.35
CA ILE A 45 5.44 7.58 2.07
C ILE A 45 5.91 9.03 2.13
N ALA A 46 5.06 9.92 2.63
CA ALA A 46 5.38 11.34 2.78
C ALA A 46 6.57 11.56 3.71
N ASP A 47 6.62 10.85 4.84
CA ASP A 47 7.69 10.98 5.84
C ASP A 47 9.06 10.49 5.33
N ARG A 48 9.08 9.54 4.39
CA ARG A 48 10.34 8.99 3.83
C ARG A 48 10.86 9.70 2.59
N LEU A 49 10.01 10.43 1.89
CA LEU A 49 10.35 11.14 0.66
C LEU A 49 10.44 12.66 0.85
N GLY A 50 10.00 13.17 2.00
CA GLY A 50 10.16 14.56 2.44
C GLY A 50 11.50 14.84 3.11
#